data_AF-A0A7X7AAU6-F1
#
_entry.id   AF-A0A7X7AAU6-F1
#
_cell.length_a   1.000
_cell.length_b   1.000
_cell.length_c   1.000
_cell.angle_alpha   90.00
_cell.angle_beta   90.00
_cell.angle_gamma   90.00
#
_symmetry.space_group_name_H-M   'P 1'
#
loop_
_entity.id
_entity.type
_entity.pdbx_description
1 polymer ?
#
loop_
_entity_poly.entity_id
_entity_poly.type
_entity_poly.pdbx_seq_one_letter_code
_entity_poly.pdbx_strand_id
1 'polypeptide(L)'
;MSILILKIIALISMVIDHYGAIFQSGIDIYRIIGRLAFPIYAFLLVEGYTHTRDVKKYGRRLLIFALVSELPFDLAFYGKLSFTHQNIFFTLFIGL
;
A
#
# COMPACT_ATOMS: atom_id res chain seq x y z
N MET A 1 9.00 19.03 -5.29
CA MET A 1 9.59 17.77 -4.79
C MET A 1 9.42 16.70 -5.87
N SER A 2 10.41 15.87 -6.17
CA SER A 2 10.27 14.85 -7.22
C SER A 2 9.30 13.75 -6.78
N ILE A 3 8.40 13.31 -7.67
CA ILE A 3 7.46 12.18 -7.44
C ILE A 3 8.20 10.92 -6.96
N LEU A 4 9.44 10.73 -7.43
CA LEU A 4 10.28 9.60 -7.03
C LEU A 4 10.63 9.62 -5.53
N ILE A 5 10.87 10.81 -4.96
CA ILE A 5 11.17 10.97 -3.53
C ILE A 5 9.95 10.58 -2.71
N LEU A 6 8.76 11.04 -3.09
CA LEU A 6 7.51 10.68 -2.41
C LEU A 6 7.27 9.17 -2.42
N LYS A 7 7.52 8.50 -3.55
CA LYS A 7 7.41 7.04 -3.67
C LYS A 7 8.36 6.32 -2.70
N ILE A 8 9.60 6.80 -2.58
CA ILE A 8 10.59 6.22 -1.67
C ILE A 8 10.18 6.43 -0.21
N ILE A 9 9.71 7.62 0.16
CA ILE A 9 9.23 7.91 1.52
C ILE A 9 8.04 7.01 1.87
N ALA A 10 7.07 6.87 0.97
CA ALA A 10 5.91 5.99 1.18
C ALA A 10 6.34 4.52 1.35
N LEU A 11 7.27 4.05 0.51
CA LEU A 11 7.80 2.69 0.59
C LEU A 11 8.51 2.44 1.91
N ILE A 12 9.40 3.35 2.33
CA ILE A 12 10.14 3.21 3.61
C ILE A 12 9.17 3.22 4.79
N SER A 13 8.22 4.15 4.81
CA SER A 13 7.19 4.21 5.86
C SER A 13 6.38 2.91 5.93
N MET A 14 5.96 2.36 4.78
CA MET A 14 5.25 1.08 4.72
C MET A 14 6.11 -0.11 5.19
N VAL A 15 7.40 -0.14 4.85
CA VAL A 15 8.30 -1.22 5.31
C VAL A 15 8.49 -1.16 6.84
N ILE A 16 8.66 0.03 7.40
CA ILE A 16 8.74 0.23 8.86
C ILE A 16 7.45 -0.26 9.54
N ASP A 17 6.30 0.03 8.94
CA ASP A 17 5.00 -0.41 9.41
C ASP A 17 4.90 -1.95 9.51
N HIS A 18 5.33 -2.64 8.45
CA HIS A 18 5.29 -4.10 8.37
C HIS A 18 6.31 -4.73 9.31
N TYR A 19 7.51 -4.16 9.39
CA TYR A 19 8.54 -4.60 10.34
C TYR A 19 8.02 -4.54 11.78
N GLY A 20 7.41 -3.41 12.17
CA GLY A 20 6.80 -3.26 13.48
C GLY A 20 5.71 -4.29 13.75
N ALA A 21 4.81 -4.51 12.80
CA ALA A 21 3.71 -5.46 12.99
C ALA A 21 4.15 -6.93 13.04
N ILE A 22 5.17 -7.31 12.28
CA ILE A 22 5.64 -8.70 12.19
C ILE A 22 6.62 -9.04 13.32
N PHE A 23 7.58 -8.17 13.61
CA PHE A 23 8.69 -8.47 14.53
C PHE A 23 8.56 -7.81 15.91
N GLN A 24 7.84 -6.70 16.03
CA GLN A 24 7.79 -5.88 17.26
C GLN A 24 6.37 -5.36 17.55
N SER A 25 5.39 -6.28 17.53
CA SER A 25 3.95 -5.95 17.61
C SER A 25 3.52 -5.22 18.90
N GLY A 26 4.38 -5.14 19.92
CA GLY A 26 4.15 -4.39 21.17
C GLY A 26 4.60 -2.93 21.14
N ILE A 27 5.20 -2.43 20.05
CA ILE A 27 5.70 -1.05 19.96
C ILE A 27 4.88 -0.28 18.90
N ASP A 28 3.92 0.52 19.37
CA ASP A 28 3.00 1.26 18.51
C ASP A 28 3.66 2.34 17.64
N ILE A 29 4.89 2.78 17.97
CA ILE A 29 5.56 3.86 17.26
C ILE A 29 5.79 3.52 15.78
N TYR A 30 6.08 2.25 15.48
CA TYR A 30 6.28 1.79 14.10
C TYR A 30 5.00 1.87 13.29
N ARG A 31 3.86 1.56 13.92
CA ARG A 31 2.53 1.68 13.30
C ARG A 31 2.16 3.13 13.04
N ILE A 32 2.50 4.04 13.96
CA ILE A 32 2.26 5.48 13.80
C ILE A 32 3.05 6.02 12.61
N ILE A 33 4.34 5.70 12.51
CA ILE A 33 5.20 6.10 11.39
C ILE A 33 4.68 5.49 10.08
N GLY A 34 4.23 4.25 10.13
CA GLY A 34 3.67 3.51 9.00
C GLY A 34 2.41 4.10 8.40
N ARG A 35 1.56 4.72 9.23
CA ARG A 35 0.31 5.36 8.78
C ARG A 35 0.53 6.50 7.78
N LEU A 36 1.73 7.09 7.74
CA LEU A 36 2.09 8.11 6.75
C LEU A 36 2.16 7.57 5.32
N ALA A 37 2.38 6.26 5.13
CA ALA A 37 2.43 5.66 3.81
C ALA A 37 1.11 5.83 3.05
N PHE A 38 -0.03 5.64 3.72
CA PHE A 38 -1.35 5.71 3.07
C PHE A 38 -1.67 7.07 2.42
N PRO A 39 -1.60 8.23 3.12
CA PRO A 39 -1.89 9.52 2.51
C PRO A 39 -0.92 9.85 1.37
N ILE A 40 0.33 9.40 1.44
CA ILE A 40 1.29 9.60 0.34
C ILE A 40 0.90 8.73 -0.87
N TYR A 41 0.53 7.47 -0.68
CA TYR A 41 0.05 6.62 -1.78
C TYR A 41 -1.25 7.13 -2.38
N ALA A 42 -2.18 7.66 -1.58
CA ALA A 42 -3.40 8.28 -2.05
C ALA A 42 -3.11 9.53 -2.91
N PHE A 43 -2.19 10.39 -2.47
CA PHE A 43 -1.74 11.53 -3.27
C PHE A 43 -1.12 11.09 -4.61
N LEU A 44 -0.23 10.08 -4.58
CA LEU A 44 0.40 9.53 -5.78
C LEU A 44 -0.60 8.86 -6.73
N LEU A 45 -1.67 8.28 -6.20
CA LEU A 45 -2.78 7.72 -6.99
C LEU A 45 -3.50 8.83 -7.76
N VAL A 46 -3.89 9.92 -7.07
CA VAL A 46 -4.57 11.06 -7.70
C VAL A 46 -3.68 11.73 -8.74
N GLU A 47 -2.40 11.97 -8.44
CA GLU A 47 -1.43 12.46 -9.42
C GLU A 47 -1.29 11.51 -10.63
N GLY A 48 -1.28 10.20 -10.41
CA GLY A 48 -1.25 9.21 -11.50
C GLY A 48 -2.53 9.20 -12.34
N TYR A 49 -3.68 9.44 -11.71
CA TYR A 49 -4.99 9.55 -12.34
C TYR A 49 -5.09 10.81 -13.21
N THR A 50 -4.70 11.98 -12.69
CA THR A 50 -4.79 13.27 -13.42
C THR A 50 -3.92 13.30 -14.67
N HIS A 51 -2.78 12.59 -14.67
CA HIS A 51 -1.87 12.51 -15.81
C HIS A 51 -2.18 11.34 -16.76
N THR A 52 -3.11 10.45 -16.40
CA THR A 52 -3.48 9.27 -17.19
C THR A 52 -4.61 9.60 -18.16
N ARG A 53 -4.46 9.22 -19.43
CA ARG A 53 -5.54 9.28 -20.43
C ARG A 53 -6.50 8.08 -20.40
N ASP A 54 -6.10 6.96 -19.80
CA ASP A 54 -6.87 5.71 -19.75
C ASP A 54 -6.95 5.17 -18.31
N VAL A 55 -7.98 5.62 -17.60
CA VAL A 55 -8.25 5.24 -16.20
C VAL A 55 -8.53 3.75 -16.07
N LYS A 56 -9.20 3.13 -17.04
CA LYS A 56 -9.52 1.68 -16.99
C LYS A 56 -8.26 0.83 -17.03
N LYS A 57 -7.29 1.20 -17.86
CA LYS A 57 -5.98 0.52 -17.91
C LYS A 57 -5.17 0.75 -16.64
N TYR A 58 -5.26 1.95 -16.05
CA TYR A 58 -4.61 2.26 -14.77
C TYR A 58 -5.20 1.46 -13.61
N GLY A 59 -6.53 1.46 -13.45
CA GLY A 59 -7.23 0.67 -12.45
C GLY A 59 -6.98 -0.83 -12.60
N ARG A 60 -6.98 -1.37 -13.83
CA ARG A 60 -6.64 -2.79 -14.06
C ARG A 60 -5.23 -3.13 -13.59
N ARG A 61 -4.24 -2.26 -13.84
CA ARG A 61 -2.86 -2.48 -13.34
C ARG A 61 -2.86 -2.51 -11.81
N LEU A 62 -3.56 -1.57 -11.17
CA LEU A 62 -3.67 -1.50 -9.73
C LEU A 62 -4.35 -2.74 -9.13
N LEU A 63 -5.44 -3.23 -9.75
CA LEU A 63 -6.13 -4.45 -9.36
C LEU A 63 -5.24 -5.69 -9.49
N ILE A 64 -4.48 -5.81 -10.58
CA ILE A 64 -3.52 -6.91 -10.76
C ILE A 64 -2.47 -6.87 -9.63
N PHE A 65 -1.95 -5.68 -9.30
CA PHE A 65 -1.04 -5.53 -8.18
C PHE A 65 -1.69 -5.88 -6.84
N ALA A 66 -2.95 -5.52 -6.62
CA ALA A 66 -3.70 -5.88 -5.41
C ALA A 66 -3.75 -7.39 -5.22
N LEU A 67 -4.17 -8.13 -6.26
CA LEU A 67 -4.27 -9.59 -6.21
C LEU A 67 -2.90 -10.28 -6.04
N VAL A 68 -1.89 -9.81 -6.75
CA VAL A 68 -0.53 -10.38 -6.67
C VAL A 68 0.09 -10.12 -5.29
N SER A 69 -0.20 -8.97 -4.68
CA SER A 69 0.34 -8.58 -3.38
C SER A 69 -0.49 -9.06 -2.19
N GLU A 70 -1.69 -9.58 -2.40
CA GLU A 70 -2.50 -10.24 -1.35
C GLU A 70 -1.83 -11.54 -0.89
N LEU A 71 -1.31 -12.35 -1.82
CA LEU A 71 -0.61 -13.60 -1.51
C LEU A 71 0.56 -13.44 -0.51
N PRO A 72 1.56 -12.57 -0.76
CA PRO A 72 2.65 -12.37 0.19
C PRO A 72 2.20 -11.67 1.47
N PHE A 73 1.17 -10.83 1.42
CA PHE A 73 0.61 -10.16 2.60
C PHE A 73 -0.02 -11.16 3.57
N ASP A 74 -0.92 -12.01 3.08
CA ASP A 74 -1.58 -13.03 3.89
C ASP A 74 -0.59 -14.02 4.51
N LEU A 75 0.41 -14.44 3.72
CA LEU A 75 1.48 -15.31 4.20
C LEU A 75 2.32 -14.65 5.30
N ALA A 76 2.62 -13.35 5.18
CA ALA A 76 3.45 -12.63 6.14
C ALA A 76 2.71 -12.31 7.45
N PHE A 77 1.40 -12.00 7.40
CA PHE A 77 0.64 -11.58 8.58
C PHE A 77 -0.14 -12.71 9.26
N TYR A 78 -0.68 -13.65 8.49
CA TYR A 78 -1.60 -14.67 9.01
C TYR A 78 -1.08 -16.10 8.84
N GLY A 79 -0.02 -16.31 8.04
CA GLY A 79 0.54 -17.64 7.75
C GLY A 79 -0.42 -18.56 6.98
N LYS A 80 -1.58 -18.06 6.57
CA LYS A 80 -2.64 -18.73 5.81
C LYS A 80 -3.33 -17.70 4.93
N LEU A 81 -3.87 -18.14 3.79
CA LEU A 81 -4.77 -17.32 2.98
C LEU A 81 -6.00 -16.96 3.82
N SER A 82 -6.18 -15.67 4.10
CA SER A 82 -7.16 -15.17 5.03
C SER A 82 -7.75 -13.87 4.53
N PHE A 83 -8.95 -13.96 3.95
CA PHE A 83 -9.66 -12.82 3.37
C PHE A 83 -10.12 -11.76 4.39
N THR A 84 -9.86 -11.94 5.68
CA THR A 84 -10.29 -11.03 6.76
C THR A 84 -9.60 -9.67 6.70
N HIS A 85 -8.38 -9.57 6.17
CA HIS A 85 -7.69 -8.30 5.99
C HIS A 85 -7.14 -8.19 4.57
N GLN A 86 -7.48 -7.10 3.91
CA GLN A 86 -7.14 -6.86 2.51
C GLN A 86 -6.00 -5.86 2.38
N ASN A 87 -5.16 -6.02 1.36
CA ASN A 87 -4.06 -5.10 1.10
C ASN A 87 -4.59 -3.70 0.72
N ILE A 88 -3.81 -2.67 1.05
CA ILE A 88 -4.12 -1.26 0.79
C ILE A 88 -4.39 -0.95 -0.68
N PHE A 89 -3.86 -1.76 -1.60
CA PHE A 89 -4.12 -1.64 -3.03
C PHE A 89 -5.59 -1.84 -3.40
N PHE A 90 -6.35 -2.66 -2.66
CA PHE A 90 -7.80 -2.78 -2.87
C PHE A 90 -8.51 -1.47 -2.51
N THR A 91 -8.14 -0.84 -1.39
CA THR A 91 -8.68 0.46 -1.00
C THR A 91 -8.39 1.53 -2.03
N LEU A 92 -7.14 1.58 -2.54
CA LEU A 92 -6.75 2.51 -3.59
C LEU A 92 -7.48 2.25 -4.91
N PHE A 93 -7.77 0.99 -5.23
CA PHE A 93 -8.54 0.62 -6.42
C PHE A 93 -10.01 1.04 -6.32
N ILE A 94 -10.64 0.86 -5.16
CA ILE A 94 -12.02 1.31 -4.93
C ILE A 94 -12.12 2.85 -4.96
N GLY A 95 -11.06 3.54 -4.54
CA GLY A 95 -11.00 5.01 -4.57
C GLY A 95 -10.74 5.63 -5.95
N LEU A 96 -10.46 4.82 -6.98
CA LEU A 96 -10.21 5.26 -8.36
C LEU A 96 -11.51 5.29 -9.18
#